data_AF-A0A6L9IXL6-F1
#
_entry.id   AF-A0A6L9IXL6-F1
#
_cell.length_a   1.000
_cell.length_b   1.000
_cell.length_c   1.000
_cell.angle_alpha   90.00
_cell.angle_beta   90.00
_cell.angle_gamma   90.00
#
_symmetry.space_group_name_H-M   'P 1'
#
loop_
_entity.id
_entity.type
_entity.pdbx_description
1 polymer ?
#
loop_
_entity_poly.entity_id
_entity_poly.type
_entity_poly.pdbx_seq_one_letter_code
_entity_poly.pdbx_strand_id
1 'polypeptide(L)'
;MTEPHYFAHPSAYIDEPCEIGQGTRIWHFCHVMSGAVIGQNCVLGQNVFVANDVVIGDNVKIQNNVSVYTGVRLEDDVFCGPSCVFTNVVNPRSQIVRRDSYQPTRVRRGATIGANATIVCGATLGRYAFIGAGAVVRGDVPDYALMLGVPARQRGWMSRHGHRLTDVDATGLLVCPESGWRYQQNEAGVLFCLDWPEEQSLPKKEG
;
A
#
# COMPACT_ATOMS: atom_id res chain seq x y z
N MET A 1 -10.40 11.98 -31.56
CA MET A 1 -9.49 11.80 -30.41
C MET A 1 -10.20 10.84 -29.48
N THR A 2 -9.66 9.65 -29.27
CA THR A 2 -10.22 8.68 -28.32
C THR A 2 -10.19 9.30 -26.93
N GLU A 3 -11.31 9.26 -26.20
CA GLU A 3 -11.32 9.75 -24.82
C GLU A 3 -10.23 9.05 -24.01
N PRO A 4 -9.52 9.77 -23.13
CA PRO A 4 -8.51 9.15 -22.29
C PRO A 4 -9.18 8.06 -21.45
N HIS A 5 -8.57 6.87 -21.42
CA HIS A 5 -9.09 5.70 -20.70
C HIS A 5 -9.05 5.87 -19.16
N TYR A 6 -8.58 7.02 -18.67
CA TYR A 6 -8.50 7.42 -17.27
C TYR A 6 -9.01 8.86 -17.11
N PHE A 7 -9.38 9.22 -15.88
CA PHE A 7 -9.77 10.59 -15.53
C PHE A 7 -8.59 11.32 -14.88
N ALA A 8 -8.28 12.51 -15.36
CA ALA A 8 -7.41 13.47 -14.69
C ALA A 8 -8.15 14.78 -14.50
N HIS A 9 -8.17 15.28 -13.26
CA HIS A 9 -8.73 16.60 -12.99
C HIS A 9 -7.89 17.68 -13.72
N PRO A 10 -8.49 18.75 -14.29
CA PRO A 10 -7.74 19.80 -15.00
C PRO A 10 -6.66 20.52 -14.20
N SER A 11 -6.66 20.39 -12.87
CA SER A 11 -5.62 20.94 -12.00
C SER A 11 -4.53 19.94 -11.61
N ALA A 12 -4.58 18.71 -12.10
CA ALA A 12 -3.48 17.76 -12.00
C ALA A 12 -2.47 18.00 -13.13
N TYR A 13 -1.20 17.72 -12.87
CA TYR A 13 -0.12 17.78 -13.85
C TYR A 13 0.50 16.40 -14.03
N ILE A 14 0.60 15.93 -15.27
CA ILE A 14 1.15 14.62 -15.60
C ILE A 14 2.26 14.86 -16.62
N ASP A 15 3.50 14.55 -16.24
CA ASP A 15 4.66 14.64 -17.11
C ASP A 15 4.69 13.43 -18.06
N GLU A 16 4.82 13.65 -19.36
CA GLU A 16 4.95 12.55 -20.33
C GLU A 16 6.41 12.10 -20.48
N PRO A 17 6.67 10.81 -20.77
CA PRO A 17 5.70 9.73 -20.92
C PRO A 17 5.23 9.17 -19.57
N CYS A 18 3.95 8.81 -19.45
CA CYS A 18 3.43 7.98 -18.35
C CYS A 18 2.53 6.85 -18.86
N GLU A 19 2.49 5.74 -18.13
CA GLU A 19 1.52 4.66 -18.36
C GLU A 19 0.44 4.72 -17.29
N ILE A 20 -0.81 4.97 -17.68
CA ILE A 20 -1.94 5.08 -16.75
C ILE A 20 -3.07 4.16 -17.24
N GLY A 21 -3.39 3.17 -16.40
CA GLY A 21 -4.37 2.13 -16.70
C GLY A 21 -5.81 2.62 -16.71
N GLN A 22 -6.67 1.83 -17.37
CA GLN A 22 -8.09 2.12 -17.53
C GLN A 22 -8.81 2.30 -16.19
N GLY A 23 -9.73 3.28 -16.12
CA GLY A 23 -10.57 3.52 -14.96
C GLY A 23 -9.86 4.21 -13.79
N THR A 24 -8.56 4.51 -13.93
CA THR A 24 -7.81 5.28 -12.93
C THR A 24 -8.31 6.72 -12.87
N ARG A 25 -8.38 7.27 -11.65
CA ARG A 25 -8.86 8.62 -11.37
C ARG A 25 -7.80 9.41 -10.60
N ILE A 26 -7.35 10.51 -11.18
CA ILE A 26 -6.35 11.43 -10.64
C ILE A 26 -7.05 12.74 -10.29
N TRP A 27 -7.12 13.05 -9.00
CA TRP A 27 -7.85 14.21 -8.49
C TRP A 27 -6.99 15.48 -8.43
N HIS A 28 -7.58 16.55 -7.90
CA HIS A 28 -7.03 17.90 -7.86
C HIS A 28 -5.57 17.97 -7.38
N PHE A 29 -4.77 18.77 -8.08
CA PHE A 29 -3.41 19.14 -7.66
C PHE A 29 -2.46 17.95 -7.48
N CYS A 30 -2.73 16.82 -8.14
CA CYS A 30 -1.74 15.77 -8.24
C CYS A 30 -0.61 16.20 -9.17
N HIS A 31 0.60 15.71 -8.91
CA HIS A 31 1.70 15.75 -9.86
C HIS A 31 2.26 14.34 -10.04
N VAL A 32 2.15 13.83 -11.26
CA VAL A 32 2.71 12.54 -11.67
C VAL A 32 3.90 12.83 -12.59
N MET A 33 5.09 12.43 -12.16
CA MET A 33 6.32 12.61 -12.94
C MET A 33 6.50 11.53 -14.01
N SER A 34 7.35 11.81 -14.99
CA SER A 34 7.55 10.94 -16.16
C SER A 34 8.13 9.58 -15.80
N GLY A 35 7.81 8.58 -16.62
CA GLY A 35 8.16 7.18 -16.41
C GLY A 35 7.29 6.45 -15.38
N ALA A 36 6.36 7.12 -14.71
CA ALA A 36 5.45 6.46 -13.79
C ALA A 36 4.54 5.45 -14.50
N VAL A 37 4.35 4.30 -13.88
CA VAL A 37 3.45 3.24 -14.33
C VAL A 37 2.37 3.04 -13.26
N ILE A 38 1.14 3.41 -13.58
CA ILE A 38 -0.03 3.32 -12.71
C ILE A 38 -1.02 2.35 -13.33
N GLY A 39 -1.38 1.30 -12.60
CA GLY A 39 -2.33 0.29 -13.04
C GLY A 39 -3.76 0.79 -13.24
N GLN A 40 -4.68 -0.14 -13.42
CA GLN A 40 -6.09 0.09 -13.66
C GLN A 40 -6.84 0.39 -12.36
N ASN A 41 -7.97 1.11 -12.47
CA ASN A 41 -8.91 1.35 -11.38
C ASN A 41 -8.28 1.97 -10.12
N CYS A 42 -7.17 2.69 -10.27
CA CYS A 42 -6.53 3.40 -9.16
C CYS A 42 -7.28 4.68 -8.82
N VAL A 43 -7.10 5.16 -7.59
CA VAL A 43 -7.60 6.47 -7.17
C VAL A 43 -6.46 7.23 -6.49
N LEU A 44 -6.06 8.36 -7.07
CA LEU A 44 -5.10 9.29 -6.49
C LEU A 44 -5.87 10.52 -6.01
N GLY A 45 -5.98 10.68 -4.70
CA GLY A 45 -6.65 11.78 -4.02
C GLY A 45 -5.98 13.14 -4.25
N GLN A 46 -6.49 14.18 -3.61
CA GLN A 46 -5.95 15.53 -3.77
C GLN A 46 -4.48 15.62 -3.31
N ASN A 47 -3.66 16.36 -4.05
CA ASN A 47 -2.27 16.64 -3.68
C ASN A 47 -1.43 15.36 -3.49
N VAL A 48 -1.68 14.34 -4.32
CA VAL A 48 -0.81 13.16 -4.42
C VAL A 48 0.35 13.48 -5.35
N PHE A 49 1.57 13.13 -4.90
CA PHE A 49 2.77 13.23 -5.72
C PHE A 49 3.26 11.83 -6.06
N VAL A 50 3.57 11.58 -7.34
CA VAL A 50 4.18 10.33 -7.83
C VAL A 50 5.48 10.70 -8.53
N ALA A 51 6.60 10.20 -8.01
CA ALA A 51 7.93 10.48 -8.57
C ALA A 51 8.22 9.64 -9.83
N ASN A 52 9.34 9.95 -10.49
CA ASN A 52 9.76 9.24 -11.70
C ASN A 52 9.90 7.73 -11.46
N ASP A 53 9.55 6.95 -12.49
CA ASP A 53 9.73 5.50 -12.57
C ASP A 53 9.08 4.71 -11.41
N VAL A 54 8.10 5.31 -10.73
CA VAL A 54 7.31 4.65 -9.68
C VAL A 54 6.33 3.68 -10.32
N VAL A 55 6.20 2.48 -9.73
CA VAL A 55 5.27 1.45 -10.17
C VAL A 55 4.17 1.26 -9.12
N ILE A 56 2.93 1.48 -9.55
CA ILE A 56 1.70 1.30 -8.79
C ILE A 56 0.85 0.25 -9.52
N GLY A 57 0.47 -0.82 -8.83
CA GLY A 57 -0.36 -1.90 -9.37
C GLY A 57 -1.82 -1.50 -9.61
N ASP A 58 -2.69 -2.51 -9.74
CA ASP A 58 -4.12 -2.30 -10.00
C ASP A 58 -4.93 -2.09 -8.71
N ASN A 59 -6.04 -1.35 -8.82
CA ASN A 59 -6.99 -1.11 -7.72
C ASN A 59 -6.35 -0.48 -6.47
N VAL A 60 -5.25 0.26 -6.64
CA VAL A 60 -4.57 0.97 -5.55
C VAL A 60 -5.33 2.25 -5.20
N LYS A 61 -5.53 2.48 -3.90
CA LYS A 61 -6.20 3.68 -3.39
C LYS A 61 -5.22 4.52 -2.59
N ILE A 62 -4.87 5.68 -3.14
CA ILE A 62 -3.99 6.66 -2.53
C ILE A 62 -4.82 7.86 -2.12
N GLN A 63 -4.99 8.04 -0.81
CA GLN A 63 -5.75 9.16 -0.28
C GLN A 63 -4.94 10.47 -0.33
N ASN A 64 -5.57 11.58 0.06
CA ASN A 64 -5.00 12.91 -0.07
C ASN A 64 -3.64 13.07 0.64
N ASN A 65 -2.78 13.92 0.08
CA ASN A 65 -1.47 14.34 0.62
C ASN A 65 -0.45 13.21 0.79
N VAL A 66 -0.47 12.19 -0.07
CA VAL A 66 0.53 11.11 -0.05
C VAL A 66 1.56 11.36 -1.15
N SER A 67 2.84 11.28 -0.80
CA SER A 67 3.95 11.34 -1.75
C SER A 67 4.57 9.97 -1.95
N VAL A 68 4.44 9.42 -3.15
CA VAL A 68 5.05 8.15 -3.55
C VAL A 68 6.38 8.45 -4.24
N TYR A 69 7.46 8.43 -3.46
CA TYR A 69 8.80 8.77 -3.93
C TYR A 69 9.45 7.67 -4.76
N THR A 70 10.48 8.04 -5.53
CA THR A 70 11.33 7.09 -6.26
C THR A 70 11.86 6.02 -5.31
N GLY A 71 11.76 4.75 -5.73
CA GLY A 71 12.09 3.57 -4.93
C GLY A 71 10.91 2.98 -4.16
N VAL A 72 9.76 3.65 -4.09
CA VAL A 72 8.53 3.06 -3.56
C VAL A 72 7.82 2.29 -4.68
N ARG A 73 7.41 1.05 -4.38
CA ARG A 73 6.58 0.22 -5.26
C ARG A 73 5.34 -0.25 -4.50
N LEU A 74 4.18 -0.02 -5.09
CA LEU A 74 2.89 -0.45 -4.55
C LEU A 74 2.35 -1.59 -5.43
N GLU A 75 2.09 -2.75 -4.85
CA GLU A 75 1.38 -3.84 -5.52
C GLU A 75 -0.13 -3.58 -5.55
N ASP A 76 -0.86 -4.49 -6.19
CA ASP A 76 -2.31 -4.40 -6.36
C ASP A 76 -3.05 -4.31 -5.01
N ASP A 77 -4.24 -3.71 -5.04
CA ASP A 77 -5.16 -3.64 -3.90
C ASP A 77 -4.61 -2.89 -2.66
N VAL A 78 -3.46 -2.22 -2.77
CA VAL A 78 -2.86 -1.45 -1.67
C VAL A 78 -3.73 -0.24 -1.32
N PHE A 79 -3.84 0.03 -0.02
CA PHE A 79 -4.50 1.23 0.51
C PHE A 79 -3.49 2.13 1.23
N CYS A 80 -3.28 3.33 0.71
CA CYS A 80 -2.51 4.40 1.35
C CYS A 80 -3.46 5.42 1.96
N GLY A 81 -3.59 5.40 3.28
CA GLY A 81 -4.47 6.28 4.05
C GLY A 81 -4.07 7.75 3.97
N PRO A 82 -4.97 8.67 4.36
CA PRO A 82 -4.76 10.11 4.20
C PRO A 82 -3.47 10.55 4.88
N SER A 83 -2.63 11.28 4.14
CA SER A 83 -1.38 11.84 4.64
C SER A 83 -0.41 10.80 5.24
N CYS A 84 -0.48 9.53 4.83
CA CYS A 84 0.61 8.61 5.14
C CYS A 84 1.88 9.02 4.38
N VAL A 85 3.03 8.73 4.97
CA VAL A 85 4.32 9.28 4.55
C VAL A 85 5.28 8.16 4.19
N PHE A 86 5.79 8.19 2.97
CA PHE A 86 6.95 7.41 2.56
C PHE A 86 8.23 8.22 2.72
N THR A 87 9.34 7.52 2.84
CA THR A 87 10.69 8.09 2.77
C THR A 87 11.51 7.30 1.77
N ASN A 88 12.66 7.82 1.35
CA ASN A 88 13.61 7.08 0.48
C ASN A 88 15.07 7.18 0.95
N VAL A 89 15.40 8.12 1.85
CA VAL A 89 16.73 8.25 2.46
C VAL A 89 16.61 8.06 3.97
N VAL A 90 17.41 7.15 4.54
CA VAL A 90 17.36 6.82 5.98
C VAL A 90 17.88 7.96 6.86
N ASN A 91 18.91 8.67 6.39
CA ASN A 91 19.65 9.67 7.16
C ASN A 91 19.91 10.96 6.34
N PRO A 92 18.85 11.69 5.95
CA PRO A 92 19.00 12.88 5.12
C PRO A 92 19.71 14.02 5.87
N ARG A 93 20.54 14.77 5.14
CA ARG A 93 21.13 16.05 5.55
C ARG A 93 21.08 16.99 4.35
N SER A 94 20.63 18.23 4.54
CA SER A 94 20.47 19.19 3.43
C SER A 94 21.76 19.50 2.67
N GLN A 95 22.91 19.42 3.33
CA GLN A 95 24.24 19.64 2.75
C GLN A 95 24.80 18.41 2.02
N ILE A 96 24.15 17.24 2.14
CA ILE A 96 24.66 15.97 1.64
C ILE A 96 23.67 15.37 0.65
N VAL A 97 24.03 15.40 -0.63
CA VAL A 97 23.23 14.78 -1.69
C VAL A 97 23.35 13.25 -1.57
N ARG A 98 22.22 12.56 -1.41
CA ARG A 98 22.14 11.10 -1.24
C ARG A 98 21.21 10.43 -2.28
N ARG A 99 21.16 10.97 -3.50
CA ARG A 99 20.32 10.44 -4.58
C ARG A 99 20.65 8.99 -4.92
N ASP A 100 21.93 8.62 -4.82
CA ASP A 100 22.41 7.25 -5.07
C ASP A 100 22.23 6.30 -3.87
N SER A 101 21.63 6.76 -2.77
CA SER A 101 21.42 5.99 -1.55
C SER A 101 19.95 5.71 -1.25
N TYR A 102 19.07 5.85 -2.25
CA TYR A 102 17.65 5.56 -2.08
C TYR A 102 17.44 4.09 -1.71
N GLN A 103 16.72 3.87 -0.60
CA GLN A 103 16.36 2.54 -0.14
C GLN A 103 14.96 2.19 -0.67
N PRO A 104 14.80 1.04 -1.34
CA PRO A 104 13.52 0.64 -1.88
C PRO A 104 12.52 0.37 -0.76
N THR A 105 11.25 0.71 -1.00
CA THR A 105 10.14 0.35 -0.12
C THR A 105 9.12 -0.41 -0.94
N ARG A 106 8.83 -1.65 -0.55
CA ARG A 106 7.85 -2.50 -1.26
C ARG A 106 6.61 -2.66 -0.39
N VAL A 107 5.47 -2.27 -0.92
CA VAL A 107 4.17 -2.46 -0.27
C VAL A 107 3.42 -3.53 -1.03
N ARG A 108 3.23 -4.69 -0.40
CA ARG A 108 2.70 -5.87 -1.07
C ARG A 108 1.17 -5.87 -1.13
N ARG A 109 0.63 -6.77 -1.96
CA ARG A 109 -0.80 -6.85 -2.29
C ARG A 109 -1.70 -6.67 -1.07
N GLY A 110 -2.70 -5.80 -1.19
CA GLY A 110 -3.75 -5.63 -0.18
C GLY A 110 -3.29 -5.00 1.14
N ALA A 111 -2.01 -4.63 1.29
CA ALA A 111 -1.54 -3.98 2.51
C ALA A 111 -2.23 -2.62 2.71
N THR A 112 -2.53 -2.31 3.97
CA THR A 112 -3.16 -1.07 4.39
C THR A 112 -2.16 -0.24 5.20
N ILE A 113 -1.94 0.99 4.77
CA ILE A 113 -1.20 2.01 5.50
C ILE A 113 -2.20 2.99 6.08
N GLY A 114 -2.34 3.01 7.41
CA GLY A 114 -3.27 3.88 8.11
C GLY A 114 -2.98 5.36 7.92
N ALA A 115 -4.00 6.19 8.20
CA ALA A 115 -3.89 7.65 8.13
C ALA A 115 -2.68 8.15 8.92
N ASN A 116 -1.90 9.05 8.34
CA ASN A 116 -0.73 9.67 8.96
C ASN A 116 0.34 8.68 9.48
N ALA A 117 0.34 7.42 9.02
CA ALA A 117 1.42 6.48 9.31
C ALA A 117 2.68 6.83 8.49
N THR A 118 3.86 6.55 9.03
CA THR A 118 5.15 6.80 8.37
C THR A 118 5.91 5.50 8.13
N ILE A 119 6.37 5.29 6.90
CA ILE A 119 7.20 4.15 6.51
C ILE A 119 8.65 4.62 6.32
N VAL A 120 9.53 4.18 7.20
CA VAL A 120 10.98 4.37 7.03
C VAL A 120 11.45 3.46 5.89
N CYS A 121 12.16 4.05 4.92
CA CYS A 121 12.63 3.37 3.72
C CYS A 121 13.50 2.14 3.99
N GLY A 122 13.53 1.22 3.01
CA GLY A 122 14.19 -0.08 3.14
C GLY A 122 13.28 -1.18 3.70
N ALA A 123 12.00 -0.89 3.91
CA ALA A 123 11.03 -1.84 4.45
C ALA A 123 10.22 -2.52 3.34
N THR A 124 9.92 -3.80 3.54
CA THR A 124 8.87 -4.53 2.84
C THR A 124 7.66 -4.68 3.75
N LEU A 125 6.51 -4.15 3.33
CA LEU A 125 5.23 -4.39 4.00
C LEU A 125 4.57 -5.62 3.38
N GLY A 126 4.35 -6.65 4.20
CA GLY A 126 3.75 -7.92 3.81
C GLY A 126 2.34 -7.80 3.21
N ARG A 127 1.91 -8.85 2.50
CA ARG A 127 0.56 -8.94 1.93
C ARG A 127 -0.48 -8.75 3.03
N TYR A 128 -1.50 -7.94 2.79
CA TYR A 128 -2.57 -7.67 3.77
C TYR A 128 -2.08 -7.22 5.15
N ALA A 129 -0.83 -6.77 5.29
CA ALA A 129 -0.36 -6.13 6.52
C ALA A 129 -1.21 -4.88 6.80
N PHE A 130 -1.44 -4.60 8.08
CA PHE A 130 -2.27 -3.48 8.50
C PHE A 130 -1.48 -2.56 9.42
N ILE A 131 -1.03 -1.43 8.88
CA ILE A 131 -0.35 -0.39 9.65
C ILE A 131 -1.41 0.53 10.23
N GLY A 132 -1.48 0.61 11.56
CA GLY A 132 -2.42 1.50 12.23
C GLY A 132 -2.14 2.98 11.95
N ALA A 133 -3.17 3.81 12.12
CA ALA A 133 -3.04 5.25 11.99
C ALA A 133 -1.94 5.81 12.92
N GLY A 134 -1.13 6.73 12.40
CA GLY A 134 -0.03 7.36 13.13
C GLY A 134 1.16 6.46 13.47
N ALA A 135 1.16 5.18 13.04
CA ALA A 135 2.26 4.28 13.35
C ALA A 135 3.54 4.62 12.56
N VAL A 136 4.71 4.36 13.16
CA VAL A 136 6.02 4.59 12.50
C VAL A 136 6.72 3.24 12.30
N VAL A 137 6.70 2.76 11.07
CA VAL A 137 7.29 1.46 10.69
C VAL A 137 8.78 1.62 10.45
N ARG A 138 9.56 0.75 11.07
CA ARG A 138 11.00 0.58 10.84
C ARG A 138 11.29 -0.90 10.62
N GLY A 139 11.70 -1.25 9.40
CA GLY A 139 11.98 -2.62 8.98
C GLY A 139 10.76 -3.34 8.41
N ASP A 140 10.97 -4.61 8.05
CA ASP A 140 9.97 -5.44 7.38
C ASP A 140 8.77 -5.74 8.27
N VAL A 141 7.61 -5.88 7.64
CA VAL A 141 6.35 -6.23 8.28
C VAL A 141 5.85 -7.56 7.69
N PRO A 142 5.59 -8.59 8.50
CA PRO A 142 5.07 -9.86 8.00
C PRO A 142 3.71 -9.72 7.30
N ASP A 143 3.41 -10.65 6.38
CA ASP A 143 2.07 -10.77 5.78
C ASP A 143 1.01 -10.83 6.90
N TYR A 144 -0.10 -10.11 6.75
CA TYR A 144 -1.21 -9.99 7.70
C TYR A 144 -0.93 -9.32 9.05
N ALA A 145 0.29 -8.87 9.32
CA ALA A 145 0.62 -8.31 10.63
C ALA A 145 -0.12 -7.00 10.92
N LEU A 146 -0.73 -6.89 12.10
CA LEU A 146 -1.28 -5.65 12.63
C LEU A 146 -0.20 -4.88 13.39
N MET A 147 0.27 -3.77 12.82
CA MET A 147 1.37 -2.96 13.36
C MET A 147 0.85 -1.65 13.96
N LEU A 148 1.11 -1.39 15.24
CA LEU A 148 0.62 -0.20 15.95
C LEU A 148 1.74 0.52 16.70
N GLY A 149 1.64 1.85 16.82
CA GLY A 149 2.47 2.68 17.70
C GLY A 149 3.72 3.30 17.08
N VAL A 150 4.50 4.00 17.92
CA VAL A 150 5.75 4.70 17.55
C VAL A 150 6.86 4.31 18.53
N PRO A 151 7.86 3.50 18.11
CA PRO A 151 7.90 2.78 16.84
C PRO A 151 6.83 1.69 16.76
N ALA A 152 6.44 1.31 15.55
CA ALA A 152 5.42 0.30 15.31
C ALA A 152 5.86 -1.07 15.85
N ARG A 153 4.93 -1.76 16.50
CA ARG A 153 5.10 -3.13 16.99
C ARG A 153 3.90 -3.96 16.58
N GLN A 154 4.14 -5.23 16.32
CA GLN A 154 3.06 -6.16 16.03
C GLN A 154 2.17 -6.32 17.28
N ARG A 155 0.85 -6.20 17.07
CA ARG A 155 -0.19 -6.36 18.11
C ARG A 155 -1.21 -7.45 17.77
N GLY A 156 -1.01 -8.14 16.66
CA GLY A 156 -1.81 -9.29 16.25
C GLY A 156 -1.76 -9.47 14.74
N TRP A 157 -2.84 -10.03 14.21
CA TRP A 157 -3.03 -10.29 12.80
C TRP A 157 -4.35 -9.69 12.33
N MET A 158 -4.39 -9.32 11.06
CA MET A 158 -5.57 -8.83 10.37
C MET A 158 -5.98 -9.84 9.30
N SER A 159 -7.27 -10.08 9.12
CA SER A 159 -7.77 -10.87 7.99
C SER A 159 -7.72 -10.05 6.70
N ARG A 160 -7.88 -10.71 5.54
CA ARG A 160 -8.02 -10.01 4.25
C ARG A 160 -9.19 -9.02 4.21
N HIS A 161 -10.20 -9.23 5.04
CA HIS A 161 -11.41 -8.39 5.13
C HIS A 161 -11.26 -7.23 6.13
N GLY A 162 -10.07 -7.05 6.73
CA GLY A 162 -9.82 -5.94 7.66
C GLY A 162 -10.33 -6.18 9.08
N HIS A 163 -10.54 -7.45 9.47
CA HIS A 163 -10.91 -7.81 10.84
C HIS A 163 -9.73 -8.37 11.61
N ARG A 164 -9.54 -7.92 12.86
CA ARG A 164 -8.51 -8.49 13.71
C ARG A 164 -8.84 -9.96 13.96
N LEU A 165 -7.87 -10.85 13.73
CA LEU A 165 -8.03 -12.27 13.98
C LEU A 165 -7.78 -12.54 15.47
N THR A 166 -8.85 -12.78 16.21
CA THR A 166 -8.82 -13.14 17.64
C THR A 166 -9.38 -14.52 17.92
N ASP A 167 -10.31 -14.97 17.08
CA ASP A 167 -11.08 -16.19 17.31
C ASP A 167 -10.41 -17.38 16.63
N VAL A 168 -10.48 -18.54 17.28
CA VAL A 168 -9.98 -19.81 16.77
C VAL A 168 -11.12 -20.82 16.62
N ASP A 169 -11.06 -21.64 15.58
CA ASP A 169 -12.00 -22.75 15.41
C ASP A 169 -11.66 -23.96 16.30
N ALA A 170 -12.48 -25.01 16.20
CA ALA A 170 -12.28 -26.26 16.95
C ALA A 170 -10.95 -26.99 16.65
N THR A 171 -10.27 -26.62 15.56
CA THR A 171 -8.96 -27.15 15.16
C THR A 171 -7.80 -26.24 15.55
N GLY A 172 -8.09 -25.08 16.15
CA GLY A 172 -7.10 -24.09 16.58
C GLY A 172 -6.67 -23.11 15.48
N LEU A 173 -7.36 -23.07 14.33
CA LEU A 173 -7.07 -22.14 13.24
C LEU A 173 -7.74 -20.79 13.48
N LEU A 174 -7.05 -19.69 13.14
CA LEU A 174 -7.63 -18.35 13.23
C LEU A 174 -8.71 -18.18 12.17
N VAL A 175 -9.84 -17.57 12.53
CA VAL A 175 -11.00 -17.40 11.61
C VAL A 175 -11.36 -15.94 11.42
N CYS A 176 -11.57 -15.53 10.17
CA CYS A 176 -12.13 -14.23 9.84
C CYS A 176 -13.62 -14.18 10.21
N PRO A 177 -14.09 -13.23 11.04
CA PRO A 177 -15.49 -13.18 11.47
C PRO A 177 -16.46 -12.80 10.34
N GLU A 178 -16.01 -12.12 9.28
CA GLU A 178 -16.86 -11.75 8.15
C GLU A 178 -16.95 -12.85 7.09
N SER A 179 -15.82 -13.45 6.70
CA SER A 179 -15.77 -14.39 5.58
C SER A 179 -15.76 -15.85 5.99
N GLY A 180 -15.52 -16.15 7.27
CA GLY A 180 -15.30 -17.51 7.77
C GLY A 180 -14.00 -18.16 7.30
N TRP A 181 -13.11 -17.42 6.62
CA TRP A 181 -11.85 -17.96 6.11
C TRP A 181 -10.88 -18.25 7.23
N ARG A 182 -10.16 -19.35 7.10
CA ARG A 182 -9.20 -19.88 8.07
C ARG A 182 -7.78 -19.46 7.71
N TYR A 183 -7.00 -19.21 8.75
CA TYR A 183 -5.62 -18.74 8.65
C TYR A 183 -4.73 -19.57 9.56
N GLN A 184 -3.50 -19.78 9.12
CA GLN A 184 -2.49 -20.54 9.85
C GLN A 184 -1.13 -19.83 9.78
N GLN A 185 -0.32 -19.99 10.81
CA GLN A 185 1.07 -19.56 10.80
C GLN A 185 1.98 -20.67 10.27
N ASN A 186 2.98 -20.31 9.47
CA ASN A 186 4.06 -21.23 9.11
C ASN A 186 5.12 -21.33 10.22
N GLU A 187 6.14 -22.15 10.01
CA GLU A 187 7.25 -22.34 10.97
C GLU A 187 8.01 -21.05 11.30
N ALA A 188 8.01 -20.08 10.39
CA ALA A 188 8.62 -18.76 10.59
C ALA A 188 7.69 -17.76 11.31
N GLY A 189 6.50 -18.19 11.74
CA GLY A 189 5.52 -17.36 12.44
C GLY A 189 4.76 -16.38 11.53
N VAL A 190 4.84 -16.54 10.21
CA VAL A 190 4.13 -15.70 9.23
C VAL A 190 2.77 -16.32 8.95
N LEU A 191 1.71 -15.50 9.00
CA LEU A 191 0.34 -15.94 8.75
C LEU A 191 0.06 -16.05 7.25
N PHE A 192 -0.79 -17.00 6.86
CA PHE A 192 -1.34 -17.14 5.52
C PHE A 192 -2.79 -17.66 5.56
N CYS A 193 -3.57 -17.36 4.52
CA CYS A 193 -4.94 -17.81 4.33
C CYS A 193 -4.97 -19.22 3.73
N LEU A 194 -5.80 -20.10 4.29
CA LEU A 194 -6.00 -21.47 3.79
C LEU A 194 -7.09 -21.56 2.73
N ASP A 195 -8.09 -20.68 2.81
CA ASP A 195 -9.34 -20.82 2.07
C ASP A 195 -9.41 -19.94 0.82
N TRP A 196 -8.41 -19.10 0.56
CA TRP A 196 -8.33 -18.28 -0.65
C TRP A 196 -6.89 -18.02 -1.09
N PRO A 197 -6.55 -18.10 -2.39
CA PRO A 197 -5.19 -17.89 -2.87
C PRO A 197 -4.62 -16.50 -2.56
N GLU A 198 -3.38 -16.46 -2.08
CA GLU A 198 -2.68 -15.21 -1.69
C GLU A 198 -2.50 -14.21 -2.83
N GLU A 199 -2.38 -14.70 -4.06
CA GLU A 199 -2.14 -13.88 -5.26
C GLU A 199 -3.41 -13.38 -5.96
N GLN A 200 -4.58 -13.87 -5.54
CA GLN A 200 -5.85 -13.44 -6.11
C GLN A 200 -6.43 -12.29 -5.28
N SER A 201 -7.01 -11.29 -5.92
CA SER A 201 -7.83 -10.27 -5.23
C SER A 201 -9.01 -10.91 -4.51
N LEU A 202 -9.62 -10.17 -3.59
CA LEU A 202 -10.87 -10.62 -2.95
C LEU A 202 -11.97 -10.79 -3.99
N PRO A 203 -12.86 -11.80 -3.85
CA PRO A 203 -14.01 -11.94 -4.72
C PRO A 203 -14.84 -10.65 -4.67
N LYS A 204 -15.24 -10.15 -5.84
CA LYS A 204 -16.15 -9.01 -5.91
C LYS A 204 -17.44 -9.45 -5.23
N LYS A 205 -17.91 -8.71 -4.21
CA LYS A 205 -19.28 -8.91 -3.71
C LYS A 205 -20.20 -8.68 -4.92
N GLU A 206 -20.97 -9.69 -5.30
CA GLU A 206 -22.08 -9.50 -6.23
C GLU A 206 -23.00 -8.47 -5.57
N GLY A 207 -23.01 -7.27 -6.14
CA GLY A 207 -23.86 -6.16 -5.70
C GLY A 207 -25.19 -6.20 -6.41
#